data_AF-A0A419GHY9-F1
#
_entry.id   AF-A0A419GHY9-F1
#
_cell.length_a   1.000
_cell.length_b   1.000
_cell.length_c   1.000
_cell.angle_alpha   90.00
_cell.angle_beta   90.00
_cell.angle_gamma   90.00
#
_symmetry.space_group_name_H-M   'P 1'
#
loop_
_entity.id
_entity.type
_entity.pdbx_description
1 polymer ?
#
loop_
_entity_poly.entity_id
_entity_poly.type
_entity_poly.pdbx_seq_one_letter_code
_entity_poly.pdbx_strand_id
1 'polypeptide(L)'
;MTIQQILQDMKISRYRLSKISGIPWATLADIYSGKTHLDRCGAGTLSKLSKALGLSIEELLALETEPEKSIASGTPDEKTYLETGLSKSIQKAIKDYLEGEKEQVLYLDCLWNELYGAINADLWAGLITEEQAGYLRAKYLGIEGKGDGIND
;
A
#
# COMPACT_ATOMS: atom_id res chain seq x y z
N MET A 1 -12.35 -16.18 4.26
CA MET A 1 -12.88 -14.80 4.16
C MET A 1 -12.44 -14.05 5.40
N THR A 2 -11.86 -12.86 5.25
CA THR A 2 -11.32 -12.08 6.38
C THR A 2 -12.19 -10.87 6.69
N ILE A 3 -12.08 -10.36 7.93
CA ILE A 3 -12.81 -9.16 8.37
C ILE A 3 -12.49 -7.93 7.52
N GLN A 4 -11.31 -7.88 6.90
CA GLN A 4 -10.92 -6.80 5.99
C GLN A 4 -11.63 -6.88 4.65
N GLN A 5 -11.75 -8.09 4.07
CA GLN A 5 -12.50 -8.31 2.84
C GLN A 5 -13.96 -7.92 3.01
N ILE A 6 -14.58 -8.27 4.14
CA ILE A 6 -15.95 -7.85 4.48
C ILE A 6 -16.08 -6.32 4.48
N LEU A 7 -15.15 -5.59 5.08
CA LEU A 7 -15.20 -4.12 5.07
C LEU A 7 -15.05 -3.52 3.67
N GLN A 8 -14.23 -4.13 2.81
CA GLN A 8 -14.06 -3.72 1.43
C GLN A 8 -15.35 -3.92 0.63
N ASP A 9 -15.97 -5.10 0.77
CA ASP A 9 -17.25 -5.42 0.12
C ASP A 9 -18.37 -4.49 0.57
N MET A 10 -18.41 -4.19 1.87
CA MET A 10 -19.36 -3.23 2.47
C MET A 10 -19.01 -1.77 2.19
N LYS A 11 -17.85 -1.47 1.59
CA LYS A 11 -17.32 -0.11 1.34
C LYS A 11 -17.31 0.78 2.59
N ILE A 12 -16.94 0.22 3.74
CA ILE A 12 -16.84 0.96 5.01
C ILE A 12 -15.42 0.92 5.57
N SER A 13 -14.99 2.02 6.20
CA SER A 13 -13.70 2.06 6.90
C SER A 13 -13.79 1.46 8.30
N ARG A 14 -12.66 1.07 8.88
CA ARG A 14 -12.57 0.62 10.28
C ARG A 14 -13.11 1.68 11.27
N TYR A 15 -12.86 2.95 10.98
CA TYR A 15 -13.44 4.07 11.73
C TYR A 15 -14.97 4.07 11.65
N ARG A 16 -15.52 3.90 10.44
CA ARG A 16 -16.97 3.81 10.24
C ARG A 16 -17.54 2.60 10.99
N LEU A 17 -16.87 1.45 10.97
CA LEU A 17 -17.25 0.28 11.76
C LEU A 17 -17.31 0.59 13.26
N SER A 18 -16.31 1.30 13.81
CA SER A 18 -16.31 1.75 15.21
C SER A 18 -17.56 2.56 15.54
N LYS A 19 -17.93 3.51 14.66
CA LYS A 19 -19.11 4.36 14.86
C LYS A 19 -20.43 3.60 14.80
N ILE A 20 -20.60 2.69 13.85
CA ILE A 20 -21.87 1.95 13.70
C ILE A 20 -22.03 0.81 14.72
N SER A 21 -20.94 0.18 15.15
CA SER A 21 -20.97 -0.90 16.13
C SER A 21 -20.95 -0.42 17.58
N GLY A 22 -20.51 0.82 17.83
CA GLY A 22 -20.27 1.34 19.18
C GLY A 22 -19.13 0.63 19.90
N ILE A 23 -18.21 0.01 19.16
CA ILE A 23 -16.99 -0.61 19.67
C ILE A 23 -15.86 0.42 19.61
N PRO A 24 -15.09 0.63 20.69
CA PRO A 24 -13.96 1.55 20.69
C PRO A 24 -12.96 1.24 19.57
N TRP A 25 -12.38 2.28 18.97
CA TRP A 25 -11.42 2.11 17.87
C TRP A 25 -10.22 1.26 18.28
N ALA A 26 -9.70 1.43 19.50
CA ALA A 26 -8.59 0.63 20.02
C ALA A 26 -8.90 -0.88 20.00
N THR A 27 -10.10 -1.28 20.43
CA THR A 27 -10.53 -2.69 20.44
C THR A 27 -10.60 -3.26 19.03
N LEU A 28 -11.17 -2.50 18.08
CA LEU A 28 -11.19 -2.94 16.68
C LEU A 28 -9.76 -3.03 16.12
N ALA A 29 -8.89 -2.05 16.41
CA ALA A 29 -7.51 -2.06 15.96
C ALA A 29 -6.76 -3.32 16.41
N ASP A 30 -6.94 -3.74 17.67
CA ASP A 30 -6.34 -4.97 18.20
C ASP A 30 -6.88 -6.23 17.53
N ILE A 31 -8.17 -6.25 17.15
CA ILE A 31 -8.78 -7.34 16.37
C ILE A 31 -8.20 -7.37 14.94
N TYR A 32 -8.10 -6.21 14.28
CA TYR A 32 -7.55 -6.10 12.92
C TYR A 32 -6.07 -6.43 12.85
N SER A 33 -5.31 -6.14 13.89
CA SER A 33 -3.88 -6.45 13.95
C SER A 33 -3.60 -7.88 14.44
N GLY A 34 -4.62 -8.70 14.67
CA GLY A 34 -4.48 -10.07 15.18
C GLY A 34 -4.06 -10.17 16.65
N LYS A 35 -3.90 -9.05 17.37
CA LYS A 35 -3.57 -9.05 18.81
C LYS A 35 -4.67 -9.67 19.64
N THR A 36 -5.93 -9.51 19.21
CA THR A 36 -7.09 -10.13 19.83
C THR A 36 -7.85 -10.97 18.80
N HIS A 37 -7.90 -12.28 19.02
CA HIS A 37 -8.74 -13.16 18.21
C HIS A 37 -10.23 -12.99 18.57
N LEU A 38 -11.10 -13.22 17.58
CA LEU A 38 -12.55 -13.05 17.73
C LEU A 38 -13.15 -14.02 18.77
N ASP A 39 -12.61 -15.23 18.89
CA ASP A 39 -12.99 -16.23 19.90
C ASP A 39 -12.74 -15.78 21.35
N ARG A 40 -11.81 -14.83 21.56
CA ARG A 40 -11.50 -14.23 22.87
C ARG A 40 -12.32 -12.98 23.16
N CYS A 41 -13.11 -12.49 22.21
CA CYS A 41 -13.95 -11.32 22.44
C CYS A 41 -15.15 -11.68 23.32
N GLY A 42 -15.49 -10.79 24.25
CA GLY A 42 -16.70 -10.96 25.06
C GLY A 42 -17.98 -10.97 24.21
N ALA A 43 -19.02 -11.67 24.69
CA ALA A 43 -20.29 -11.84 23.98
C ALA A 43 -20.94 -10.52 23.52
N GLY A 44 -20.79 -9.44 24.30
CA GLY A 44 -21.28 -8.12 23.93
C GLY A 44 -20.55 -7.52 22.70
N THR A 45 -19.25 -7.76 22.56
CA THR A 45 -18.46 -7.33 21.41
C THR A 45 -18.81 -8.14 20.17
N LEU A 46 -18.93 -9.47 20.32
CA LEU A 46 -19.35 -10.36 19.24
C LEU A 46 -20.74 -10.01 18.71
N SER A 47 -21.71 -9.76 19.61
CA SER A 47 -23.07 -9.36 19.22
C SER A 47 -23.10 -8.02 18.48
N LYS A 48 -22.30 -7.03 18.91
CA LYS A 48 -22.17 -5.73 18.23
C LYS A 48 -21.55 -5.87 16.84
N LEU A 49 -20.50 -6.69 16.70
CA LEU A 49 -19.87 -6.97 15.41
C LEU A 49 -20.81 -7.72 14.47
N SER A 50 -21.42 -8.79 14.94
CA SER A 50 -22.44 -9.57 14.20
C SER A 50 -23.54 -8.67 13.65
N LYS A 51 -24.12 -7.81 14.50
CA LYS A 51 -25.15 -6.86 14.08
C LYS A 51 -24.66 -5.81 13.08
N ALA A 52 -23.44 -5.29 13.26
CA ALA A 52 -22.89 -4.25 12.38
C ALA A 52 -22.47 -4.78 11.01
N LEU A 53 -22.00 -6.03 10.94
CA LEU A 53 -21.52 -6.68 9.73
C LEU A 53 -22.59 -7.54 9.04
N GLY A 54 -23.73 -7.80 9.71
CA GLY A 54 -24.81 -8.63 9.18
C GLY A 54 -24.46 -10.12 9.13
N LEU A 55 -23.58 -10.59 10.00
CA LEU A 55 -23.10 -11.98 10.07
C LEU A 55 -23.65 -12.68 11.31
N SER A 56 -23.84 -14.00 11.24
CA SER A 56 -24.05 -14.81 12.44
C SER A 56 -22.80 -14.81 13.33
N ILE A 57 -22.96 -15.19 14.61
CA ILE A 57 -21.79 -15.34 15.50
C ILE A 57 -20.90 -16.48 15.01
N GLU A 58 -21.46 -17.57 14.49
CA GLU A 58 -20.64 -18.65 13.92
C GLU A 58 -19.86 -18.19 12.69
N GLU A 59 -20.48 -17.45 11.78
CA GLU A 59 -19.82 -16.89 10.59
C GLU A 59 -18.70 -15.92 10.97
N LEU A 60 -18.93 -15.09 12.00
CA LEU A 60 -17.93 -14.17 12.52
C LEU A 60 -16.73 -14.90 13.12
N LEU A 61 -16.96 -15.99 13.85
CA LEU A 61 -15.89 -16.80 14.46
C LEU A 61 -15.14 -17.67 13.45
N ALA A 62 -15.76 -17.98 12.31
CA ALA A 62 -15.15 -18.72 11.21
C ALA A 62 -14.27 -17.83 10.29
N LEU A 63 -14.19 -16.52 10.54
CA LEU A 63 -13.33 -15.63 9.78
C LEU A 63 -11.86 -15.97 10.00
N GLU A 64 -11.12 -16.06 8.90
CA GLU A 64 -9.68 -16.28 8.96
C GLU A 64 -9.00 -15.02 9.49
N THR A 65 -8.10 -15.19 10.46
CA THR A 65 -7.14 -14.15 10.81
C THR A 65 -6.04 -14.13 9.76
N GLU A 66 -5.73 -12.95 9.22
CA GLU A 66 -4.59 -12.79 8.31
C GLU A 66 -3.31 -13.30 8.99
N PRO A 67 -2.39 -13.96 8.25
CA PRO A 67 -1.03 -14.14 8.76
C PRO A 67 -0.46 -12.76 9.07
N GLU A 68 0.28 -12.65 10.17
CA GLU A 68 0.92 -11.41 10.63
C GLU A 68 1.78 -10.80 9.51
N LYS A 69 1.20 -9.92 8.68
CA LYS A 69 1.99 -9.00 7.87
C LYS A 69 2.55 -7.98 8.84
N SER A 70 3.87 -8.03 9.01
CA SER A 70 4.68 -7.12 9.81
C SER A 70 4.17 -5.69 9.65
N ILE A 71 3.60 -5.16 10.74
CA ILE A 71 3.26 -3.76 10.90
C ILE A 71 4.60 -3.01 11.07
N ALA A 72 5.33 -2.85 9.97
CA ALA A 72 6.46 -1.96 9.87
C ALA A 72 6.16 -1.03 8.71
N SER A 73 5.86 0.23 9.03
CA SER A 73 5.47 1.32 8.14
C SER A 73 4.03 1.24 7.61
N GLY A 74 3.22 2.25 7.95
CA GLY A 74 1.87 2.46 7.40
C GLY A 74 1.87 2.85 5.92
N THR A 75 2.84 2.35 5.14
CA THR A 75 2.85 2.50 3.68
C THR A 75 1.87 1.51 3.09
N PRO A 76 0.99 1.92 2.16
CA PRO A 76 0.19 0.98 1.39
C PRO A 76 1.10 -0.09 0.78
N ASP A 77 0.65 -1.35 0.74
CA ASP A 77 1.37 -2.47 0.10
C ASP A 77 1.82 -2.12 -1.34
N GLU A 78 1.12 -1.17 -1.97
CA GLU A 78 1.49 -0.53 -3.22
C GLU A 78 2.18 0.84 -2.97
N LYS A 79 3.48 0.94 -3.30
CA LYS A 79 4.25 2.19 -3.25
C LYS A 79 3.85 3.24 -4.31
N THR A 80 2.62 3.17 -4.84
CA THR A 80 2.08 4.08 -5.86
C THR A 80 2.06 5.54 -5.43
N TYR A 81 2.05 5.82 -4.12
CA TYR A 81 2.18 7.18 -3.59
C TYR A 81 3.50 7.86 -4.00
N LEU A 82 4.56 7.09 -4.29
CA LEU A 82 5.85 7.62 -4.76
C LEU A 82 5.78 8.15 -6.21
N GLU A 83 4.71 7.84 -6.94
CA GLU A 83 4.45 8.34 -8.31
C GLU A 83 3.59 9.60 -8.34
N THR A 84 3.26 10.14 -7.17
CA THR A 84 2.50 11.38 -7.06
C THR A 84 3.43 12.60 -7.11
N GLY A 85 2.93 13.71 -7.68
CA GLY A 85 3.68 14.97 -7.72
C GLY A 85 4.86 15.04 -8.70
N LEU A 86 5.04 14.03 -9.58
CA LEU A 86 6.12 14.02 -10.56
C LEU A 86 6.01 15.18 -11.55
N SER A 87 7.15 15.72 -11.99
CA SER A 87 7.15 16.75 -13.03
C SER A 87 6.61 16.23 -14.36
N LYS A 88 6.20 17.15 -15.24
CA LYS A 88 5.81 16.80 -16.62
C LYS A 88 6.95 16.13 -17.39
N SER A 89 8.20 16.42 -17.04
CA SER A 89 9.38 15.82 -17.67
C SER A 89 9.44 14.33 -17.36
N ILE A 90 9.40 13.95 -16.08
CA ILE A 90 9.40 12.55 -15.65
C ILE A 90 8.17 11.82 -16.22
N GLN A 91 6.98 12.40 -16.12
CA GLN A 91 5.75 11.77 -16.63
C GLN A 91 5.86 11.47 -18.13
N LYS A 92 6.41 12.41 -18.92
CA LYS A 92 6.63 12.20 -20.35
C LYS A 92 7.68 11.12 -20.61
N ALA A 93 8.81 11.16 -19.90
CA ALA A 93 9.90 10.19 -20.09
C ALA A 93 9.47 8.76 -19.72
N ILE A 94 8.68 8.58 -18.65
CA ILE A 94 8.08 7.28 -18.29
C ILE A 94 7.18 6.78 -19.42
N LYS A 95 6.29 7.65 -19.93
CA LYS A 95 5.38 7.28 -21.02
C LYS A 95 6.15 6.85 -22.27
N ASP A 96 7.12 7.64 -22.68
CA ASP A 96 7.91 7.39 -23.90
C ASP A 96 8.72 6.09 -23.75
N TYR A 97 9.34 5.86 -22.59
CA TYR A 97 10.06 4.62 -22.29
C TYR A 97 9.16 3.38 -22.36
N LEU A 98 8.00 3.40 -21.69
CA LEU A 98 7.06 2.27 -21.70
C LEU A 98 6.49 1.98 -23.10
N GLU A 99 6.18 3.01 -23.88
CA GLU A 99 5.74 2.81 -25.27
C GLU A 99 6.89 2.26 -26.12
N GLY A 100 8.11 2.76 -25.93
CA GLY A 100 9.30 2.23 -26.60
C GLY A 100 9.58 0.76 -26.31
N GLU A 101 9.42 0.32 -25.06
CA GLU A 101 9.53 -1.10 -24.67
C GLU A 101 8.47 -1.94 -25.38
N LYS A 102 7.21 -1.47 -25.37
CA LYS A 102 6.07 -2.15 -26.01
C LYS A 102 6.23 -2.25 -27.53
N GLU A 103 6.72 -1.20 -28.17
CA GLU A 103 6.96 -1.15 -29.62
C GLU A 103 8.29 -1.80 -30.03
N GLN A 104 9.13 -2.21 -29.06
CA GLN A 104 10.46 -2.79 -29.30
C GLN A 104 11.33 -1.87 -30.17
N VAL A 105 11.30 -0.56 -29.88
CA VAL A 105 12.04 0.42 -30.67
C VAL A 105 13.55 0.20 -30.56
N LEU A 106 14.27 0.48 -31.66
CA LEU A 106 15.72 0.28 -31.72
C LEU A 106 16.53 1.26 -30.84
N TYR A 107 15.91 2.33 -30.35
CA TYR A 107 16.53 3.41 -29.58
C TYR A 107 16.09 3.41 -28.11
N LEU A 108 15.75 2.23 -27.57
CA LEU A 108 15.30 2.10 -26.17
C LEU A 108 16.35 2.61 -25.17
N ASP A 109 17.63 2.48 -25.50
CA ASP A 109 18.76 3.04 -24.73
C ASP A 109 18.68 4.57 -24.59
N CYS A 110 18.24 5.25 -25.65
CA CYS A 110 18.05 6.70 -25.64
C CYS A 110 16.88 7.09 -24.72
N LEU A 111 15.78 6.33 -24.77
CA LEU A 111 14.61 6.54 -23.90
C LEU A 111 14.94 6.25 -22.42
N TRP A 112 15.75 5.21 -22.19
CA TRP A 112 16.26 4.87 -20.86
C TRP A 112 17.11 6.03 -20.30
N ASN A 113 18.03 6.57 -21.11
CA ASN A 113 18.87 7.71 -20.72
C ASN A 113 18.06 8.97 -20.44
N GLU A 114 17.02 9.24 -21.23
CA GLU A 114 16.11 10.37 -21.02
C GLU A 114 15.37 10.24 -19.67
N LEU A 115 14.82 9.06 -19.38
CA LEU A 115 14.13 8.80 -18.11
C LEU A 115 15.10 8.87 -16.92
N TYR A 116 16.27 8.26 -17.03
CA TYR A 116 17.31 8.36 -16.00
C TYR A 116 17.73 9.82 -15.76
N GLY A 117 17.93 10.59 -16.83
CA GLY A 117 18.27 12.01 -16.78
C GLY A 117 17.19 12.85 -16.11
N ALA A 118 15.92 12.66 -16.49
CA ALA A 118 14.79 13.37 -15.91
C ALA A 118 14.64 13.12 -14.40
N ILE A 119 14.77 11.85 -13.96
CA ILE A 119 14.72 11.49 -12.54
C ILE A 119 15.85 12.18 -11.76
N ASN A 120 17.09 12.15 -12.29
CA ASN A 120 18.23 12.78 -11.63
C ASN A 120 18.10 14.31 -11.60
N ALA A 121 17.64 14.93 -12.68
CA ALA A 121 17.47 16.37 -12.74
C ALA A 121 16.47 16.87 -11.69
N ASP A 122 15.32 16.21 -11.56
CA ASP A 122 14.31 16.56 -10.56
C ASP A 122 14.79 16.29 -9.13
N LEU A 123 15.58 15.24 -8.91
CA LEU A 123 16.22 14.97 -7.62
C LEU A 123 17.19 16.10 -7.23
N TRP A 124 18.10 16.48 -8.14
CA TRP A 124 19.05 17.57 -7.91
C TRP A 124 18.36 18.93 -7.73
N ALA A 125 17.22 19.14 -8.39
CA ALA A 125 16.39 20.33 -8.24
C ALA A 125 15.51 20.32 -6.97
N GLY A 126 15.50 19.22 -6.21
CA GLY A 126 14.67 19.07 -5.00
C GLY A 126 13.17 18.96 -5.28
N LEU A 127 12.77 18.57 -6.50
CA LEU A 127 11.37 18.40 -6.89
C LEU A 127 10.80 17.04 -6.48
N ILE A 128 11.66 16.04 -6.27
CA ILE A 128 11.32 14.71 -5.76
C ILE A 128 12.31 14.31 -4.66
N THR A 129 11.91 13.37 -3.81
CA THR A 129 12.80 12.84 -2.76
C THR A 129 13.75 11.77 -3.28
N GLU A 130 14.81 11.47 -2.53
CA GLU A 130 15.70 10.32 -2.78
C GLU A 130 14.91 9.00 -2.84
N GLU A 131 13.89 8.84 -1.98
CA GLU A 131 13.02 7.67 -1.98
C GLU A 131 12.22 7.56 -3.29
N GLN A 132 11.64 8.65 -3.77
CA GLN A 132 10.94 8.68 -5.06
C GLN A 132 11.90 8.36 -6.20
N ALA A 133 13.08 9.00 -6.24
CA ALA A 133 14.07 8.75 -7.27
C ALA A 133 14.55 7.29 -7.28
N GLY A 134 14.83 6.72 -6.11
CA GLY A 134 15.19 5.31 -5.96
C GLY A 134 14.08 4.38 -6.42
N TYR A 135 12.84 4.63 -6.02
CA TYR A 135 11.68 3.86 -6.45
C TYR A 135 11.48 3.89 -7.97
N LEU A 136 11.53 5.07 -8.59
CA LEU A 136 11.34 5.22 -10.04
C LEU A 136 12.43 4.49 -10.83
N ARG A 137 13.70 4.60 -10.42
CA ARG A 137 14.81 3.89 -11.05
C ARG A 137 14.67 2.37 -10.90
N ALA A 138 14.27 1.88 -9.73
CA ALA A 138 14.04 0.45 -9.52
C ALA A 138 12.87 -0.06 -10.37
N LYS A 139 11.75 0.66 -10.37
CA LYS A 139 10.52 0.24 -11.05
C LYS A 139 10.64 0.25 -12.57
N TYR A 140 11.22 1.31 -13.14
CA TYR A 140 11.21 1.53 -14.59
C TYR A 140 12.53 1.19 -15.26
N LEU A 141 13.66 1.29 -14.57
CA LEU A 141 14.99 1.16 -15.18
C LEU A 141 15.73 -0.10 -14.73
N GLY A 142 15.17 -0.89 -13.80
CA GLY A 142 15.80 -2.08 -13.24
C GLY A 142 17.06 -1.81 -12.41
N ILE A 143 17.27 -0.55 -11.97
CA ILE A 143 18.39 -0.19 -11.09
C ILE A 143 17.94 -0.47 -9.66
N GLU A 144 18.31 -1.63 -9.13
CA GLU A 144 18.14 -1.91 -7.71
C GLU A 144 19.00 -0.93 -6.90
N GLY A 145 18.37 -0.19 -5.99
CA GLY A 145 19.11 0.63 -5.04
C GLY A 145 20.00 -0.27 -4.21
N LYS A 146 21.30 0.06 -4.09
CA LYS A 146 22.13 -0.49 -3.02
C LYS A 146 21.44 -0.14 -1.70
N GLY A 147 20.73 -1.10 -1.13
CA GLY A 147 20.24 -1.00 0.24
C GLY A 147 21.43 -0.78 1.18
N ASP A 148 21.31 0.24 2.01
CA ASP A 148 21.89 0.37 3.35
C ASP A 148 23.24 -0.33 3.56
N GLY A 149 24.30 0.35 3.15
CA GLY A 149 25.66 0.10 3.61
C GLY A 149 26.20 1.34 4.30
N ILE A 150 25.67 1.70 5.47
CA ILE A 150 26.38 2.57 6.41
C ILE A 150 27.60 1.79 6.89
N ASN A 151 28.76 2.09 6.32
CA ASN A 151 30.05 1.85 6.94
C ASN A 151 30.81 3.18 6.86
N ASP A 152 30.69 3.96 7.92
CA ASP A 152 31.75 4.83 8.43
C ASP A 152 31.87 4.53 9.94
#